data_AF-A0A4Y8DFB6-F1
#
_entry.id   AF-A0A4Y8DFB6-F1
#
_cell.length_a   1.000
_cell.length_b   1.000
_cell.length_c   1.000
_cell.angle_alpha   90.00
_cell.angle_beta   90.00
_cell.angle_gamma   90.00
#
_symmetry.space_group_name_H-M   'P 1'
#
loop_
_entity.id
_entity.type
_entity.pdbx_description
1 polymer ?
#
loop_
_entity_poly.entity_id
_entity_poly.type
_entity_poly.pdbx_seq_one_letter_code
_entity_poly.pdbx_strand_id
1 'polypeptide(L)'
;MGILTSNTQPQIINSTVRLLDRVPGRSYTHSEHSLSDIGGSINKRRCCLPLYDITANERSNTTKEVWRWKLRIWVLFCLLVLGSIAALLWLTLLMTLPRHHSPHIPSSEINHVVGQWKAPSDSSSLLVSWMSDFTKDIVPLSCHSHNDYWRPVPLFEALAAGCIGVEADIWLNIKDGSDDLLVGHSLKSLRDDRTLQNLYIKPLITILEYQNNDSAESDGGSSNSNGVFQSSPNTTLTLLLDLKSSGSDLWPWVNQELEALRSKGWLTNWSNPTDKINWSPIIVVATEKKAPFDLLISNTTYRDIFYDAPLEDIANSKYDESNSYYARVSMSTLGKIWFRKFSSSQLNQIKTQVALVNAKGLKARYWDTPALPAIFREYIWGILVENGVGMLNVDEFPSSLFYLLVTKFGQNRLTW
;
A
#
# COMPACT_ATOMS: atom_id res chain seq x y z
N MET A 1 -29.23 46.27 12.52
CA MET A 1 -29.60 46.29 13.95
C MET A 1 -29.20 44.94 14.53
N GLY A 2 -28.27 44.90 15.51
CA GLY A 2 -27.91 43.69 16.26
C GLY A 2 -26.57 43.02 15.89
N ILE A 3 -25.50 43.50 16.53
CA ILE A 3 -24.15 42.91 16.61
C ILE A 3 -24.15 41.89 17.75
N LEU A 4 -23.44 40.76 17.63
CA LEU A 4 -22.87 40.04 18.78
C LEU A 4 -21.62 39.25 18.34
N THR A 5 -20.46 39.84 18.60
CA THR A 5 -19.14 39.20 18.62
C THR A 5 -18.90 38.62 20.02
N SER A 6 -18.26 37.46 20.11
CA SER A 6 -17.80 36.88 21.37
C SER A 6 -16.33 36.47 21.26
N ASN A 7 -15.48 37.35 21.81
CA ASN A 7 -14.09 37.12 22.18
C ASN A 7 -14.02 36.18 23.39
N THR A 8 -13.12 35.21 23.37
CA THR A 8 -12.51 34.66 24.60
C THR A 8 -11.04 34.30 24.34
N GLN A 9 -10.14 35.10 24.95
CA GLN A 9 -8.74 34.75 25.21
C GLN A 9 -8.65 33.84 26.44
N PRO A 10 -7.53 33.12 26.59
CA PRO A 10 -6.90 32.97 27.90
C PRO A 10 -5.47 33.55 27.93
N GLN A 11 -5.16 34.20 29.05
CA GLN A 11 -3.90 34.83 29.39
C GLN A 11 -3.09 33.97 30.39
N ILE A 12 -1.75 34.01 30.23
CA ILE A 12 -0.66 33.84 31.23
C ILE A 12 -0.40 32.38 31.67
N ILE A 13 0.84 31.83 31.62
CA ILE A 13 1.95 32.04 32.57
C ILE A 13 3.33 31.91 31.91
N ASN A 14 4.17 32.92 32.15
CA ASN A 14 5.62 32.95 31.91
C ASN A 14 6.35 31.96 32.85
N SER A 15 7.26 31.15 32.31
CA SER A 15 8.29 30.48 33.12
C SER A 15 9.68 30.97 32.71
N THR A 16 10.35 31.55 33.70
CA THR A 16 11.64 32.21 33.64
C THR A 16 12.77 31.17 33.60
N VAL A 17 13.61 31.25 32.58
CA VAL A 17 14.90 30.55 32.52
C VAL A 17 15.86 31.24 33.49
N ARG A 18 16.32 30.52 34.53
CA ARG A 18 17.48 30.94 35.34
C ARG A 18 18.65 29.99 35.09
N LEU A 19 19.73 30.63 34.65
CA LEU A 19 21.10 30.15 34.60
C LEU A 19 21.55 29.65 35.98
N LEU A 20 22.27 28.53 36.01
CA LEU A 20 23.09 28.15 37.15
C LEU A 20 24.57 28.18 36.74
N ASP A 21 25.26 29.05 37.46
CA ASP A 21 26.66 29.39 37.32
C ASP A 21 27.60 28.23 37.64
N ARG A 22 28.71 28.25 36.91
CA ARG A 22 29.88 27.41 37.04
C ARG A 22 30.86 28.13 37.98
N VAL A 23 31.19 27.52 39.13
CA VAL A 23 32.26 28.01 40.01
C VAL A 23 33.37 26.95 40.12
N PRO A 24 34.67 27.34 40.04
CA PRO A 24 35.82 26.45 40.00
C PRO A 24 36.53 26.30 41.36
N GLY A 25 37.31 25.23 41.51
CA GLY A 25 38.27 25.01 42.60
C GLY A 25 38.77 23.56 42.54
N ARG A 26 40.03 23.19 42.80
CA ARG A 26 41.18 23.87 43.41
C ARG A 26 42.44 23.20 42.84
N SER A 27 43.46 24.03 42.56
CA SER A 27 44.86 23.62 42.53
C SER A 27 45.38 23.57 43.97
N TYR A 28 46.12 22.51 44.33
CA TYR A 28 46.89 22.45 45.56
C TYR A 28 48.38 22.30 45.19
N THR A 29 49.12 23.38 45.42
CA THR A 29 50.56 23.38 45.61
C THR A 29 50.85 23.25 47.10
N HIS A 30 51.82 22.42 47.48
CA HIS A 30 52.51 22.51 48.76
C HIS A 30 54.01 22.29 48.54
N SER A 31 54.77 23.37 48.69
CA SER A 31 56.13 23.41 49.20
C SER A 31 56.08 23.09 50.72
N GLU A 32 57.13 22.78 51.49
CA GLU A 32 58.58 22.97 51.41
C GLU A 32 59.21 22.28 52.65
N HIS A 33 60.55 22.29 52.74
CA HIS A 33 61.40 22.13 53.95
C HIS A 33 61.65 20.71 54.52
N SER A 34 62.85 20.31 54.99
CA SER A 34 64.19 20.91 55.03
C SER A 34 65.21 19.94 55.70
N LEU A 35 66.48 20.03 55.29
CA LEU A 35 67.75 19.87 56.06
C LEU A 35 68.10 18.56 56.80
N SER A 36 69.21 17.92 56.39
CA SER A 36 70.51 17.99 57.10
C SER A 36 71.61 17.11 56.46
N ASP A 37 72.53 17.78 55.79
CA ASP A 37 74.00 17.75 55.87
C ASP A 37 74.74 16.61 56.63
N ILE A 38 75.81 16.06 55.99
CA ILE A 38 77.22 15.95 56.45
C ILE A 38 77.97 14.75 55.81
N GLY A 39 79.01 15.08 55.04
CA GLY A 39 80.37 14.56 55.29
C GLY A 39 80.91 13.38 54.47
N GLY A 40 82.03 13.62 53.76
CA GLY A 40 83.16 12.69 53.81
C GLY A 40 83.67 12.08 52.49
N SER A 41 84.65 12.77 51.89
CA SER A 41 85.69 12.32 50.94
C SER A 41 86.13 10.84 51.02
N ILE A 42 86.43 10.20 49.88
CA ILE A 42 87.76 9.65 49.51
C ILE A 42 87.76 9.02 48.09
N ASN A 43 88.89 9.22 47.43
CA ASN A 43 89.30 8.97 46.05
C ASN A 43 89.83 7.54 45.82
N LYS A 44 89.51 6.87 44.68
CA LYS A 44 90.47 6.19 43.74
C LYS A 44 89.89 4.98 42.95
N ARG A 45 90.10 5.08 41.62
CA ARG A 45 90.58 4.07 40.63
C ARG A 45 89.68 2.91 40.11
N ARG A 46 89.56 2.93 38.77
CA ARG A 46 89.55 1.86 37.74
C ARG A 46 89.48 0.40 38.22
N CYS A 47 88.56 -0.38 37.62
CA CYS A 47 88.86 -1.32 36.53
C CYS A 47 87.61 -2.12 36.11
N CYS A 48 87.61 -2.55 34.85
CA CYS A 48 86.53 -3.23 34.15
C CYS A 48 86.46 -4.75 34.44
N LEU A 49 85.23 -5.29 34.25
CA LEU A 49 84.83 -6.67 33.89
C LEU A 49 84.93 -7.78 34.97
N PRO A 50 84.17 -8.88 34.83
CA PRO A 50 82.75 -9.00 34.48
C PRO A 50 82.03 -9.98 35.43
N LEU A 51 80.70 -9.88 35.60
CA LEU A 51 79.92 -11.02 36.13
C LEU A 51 78.56 -11.11 35.45
N TYR A 52 78.34 -12.31 34.92
CA TYR A 52 77.20 -12.80 34.19
C TYR A 52 76.09 -13.19 35.18
N ASP A 53 74.85 -13.03 34.70
CA ASP A 53 73.65 -13.81 35.05
C ASP A 53 72.87 -13.48 36.32
N ILE A 54 71.84 -12.64 36.17
CA ILE A 54 70.46 -12.95 36.59
C ILE A 54 69.53 -12.22 35.63
N THR A 55 68.72 -12.94 34.85
CA THR A 55 67.29 -12.61 34.52
C THR A 55 66.73 -13.51 33.40
N ALA A 56 66.76 -14.83 33.59
CA ALA A 56 66.00 -15.77 32.76
C ALA A 56 64.48 -15.79 33.08
N ASN A 57 63.92 -14.76 33.72
CA ASN A 57 62.53 -14.78 34.22
C ASN A 57 61.58 -13.71 33.61
N GLU A 58 62.07 -12.77 32.78
CA GLU A 58 61.19 -11.77 32.15
C GLU A 58 60.61 -12.19 30.79
N ARG A 59 61.19 -13.20 30.11
CA ARG A 59 60.75 -13.60 28.76
C ARG A 59 59.52 -14.51 28.73
N SER A 60 59.10 -15.09 29.86
CA SER A 60 57.95 -16.00 29.97
C SER A 60 56.60 -15.29 30.12
N ASN A 61 56.57 -14.06 30.63
CA ASN A 61 55.31 -13.39 30.98
C ASN A 61 54.69 -12.65 29.79
N THR A 62 55.48 -12.05 28.91
CA THR A 62 55.00 -11.29 27.73
C THR A 62 54.33 -12.18 26.70
N THR A 63 54.83 -13.40 26.48
CA THR A 63 54.22 -14.38 25.56
C THR A 63 52.88 -14.92 26.07
N LYS A 64 52.75 -15.12 27.38
CA LYS A 64 51.49 -15.54 28.03
C LYS A 64 50.41 -14.46 27.97
N GLU A 65 50.78 -13.18 28.13
CA GLU A 65 49.83 -12.08 28.01
C GLU A 65 49.35 -11.86 26.57
N VAL A 66 50.25 -11.94 25.58
CA VAL A 66 49.88 -11.85 24.15
C VAL A 66 48.97 -13.01 23.75
N TRP A 67 49.21 -14.22 24.25
CA TRP A 67 48.35 -15.38 24.00
C TRP A 67 46.95 -15.21 24.61
N ARG A 68 46.86 -14.71 25.85
CA ARG A 68 45.58 -14.40 26.52
C ARG A 68 44.79 -13.33 25.78
N TRP A 69 45.46 -12.31 25.23
CA TRP A 69 44.82 -11.28 24.41
C TRP A 69 44.28 -11.82 23.09
N LYS A 70 45.07 -12.64 22.38
CA LYS A 70 44.61 -13.32 21.16
C LYS A 70 43.42 -14.24 21.43
N LEU A 71 43.43 -14.97 22.54
CA LEU A 71 42.32 -15.82 22.95
C LEU A 71 41.04 -15.01 23.24
N ARG A 72 41.15 -13.87 23.93
CA ARG A 72 40.00 -12.97 24.19
C ARG A 72 39.40 -12.42 22.90
N ILE A 73 40.24 -12.03 21.94
CA ILE A 73 39.79 -11.55 20.62
C ILE A 73 39.05 -12.67 19.87
N TRP A 74 39.61 -13.89 19.89
CA TRP A 74 38.97 -15.05 19.28
C TRP A 74 37.62 -15.40 19.93
N VAL A 75 37.52 -15.34 21.25
CA VAL A 75 36.26 -15.56 21.97
C VAL A 75 35.23 -14.49 21.60
N LEU A 76 35.61 -13.22 21.56
CA LEU A 76 34.72 -12.13 21.13
C LEU A 76 34.24 -12.30 19.69
N PHE A 77 35.14 -12.71 18.79
CA PHE A 77 34.80 -13.02 17.40
C PHE A 77 33.81 -14.19 17.30
N CYS A 78 34.06 -15.29 18.02
CA CYS A 78 33.14 -16.42 18.07
C CYS A 78 31.77 -16.04 18.64
N LEU A 79 31.71 -15.21 19.68
CA LEU A 79 30.44 -14.72 20.25
C LEU A 79 29.67 -13.84 19.26
N LEU A 80 30.35 -12.98 18.49
CA LEU A 80 29.73 -12.17 17.44
C LEU A 80 29.17 -13.03 16.30
N VAL A 81 29.91 -14.06 15.87
CA VAL A 81 29.44 -14.98 14.83
C VAL A 81 28.24 -15.79 15.32
N LEU A 82 28.30 -16.34 16.54
CA LEU A 82 27.19 -17.08 17.14
C LEU A 82 25.96 -16.20 17.34
N GLY A 83 26.14 -14.95 17.79
CA GLY A 83 25.05 -13.96 17.90
C GLY A 83 24.42 -13.64 16.55
N SER A 84 25.24 -13.53 15.49
CA SER A 84 24.76 -13.29 14.13
C SER A 84 23.97 -14.48 13.57
N ILE A 85 24.43 -15.71 13.81
CA ILE A 85 23.73 -16.94 13.46
C ILE A 85 22.41 -17.05 14.23
N ALA A 86 22.41 -16.79 15.53
CA ALA A 86 21.21 -16.80 16.36
C ALA A 86 20.19 -15.75 15.88
N ALA A 87 20.64 -14.55 15.50
CA ALA A 87 19.78 -13.51 14.94
C ALA A 87 19.18 -13.91 13.58
N LEU A 88 19.97 -14.56 12.70
CA LEU A 88 19.49 -15.10 11.43
C LEU A 88 18.50 -16.25 11.62
N LEU A 89 18.76 -17.15 12.57
CA LEU A 89 17.84 -18.23 12.95
C LEU A 89 16.55 -17.69 13.56
N TRP A 90 16.64 -16.67 14.42
CA TRP A 90 15.46 -16.00 14.97
C TRP A 90 14.67 -15.27 13.89
N LEU A 91 15.34 -14.58 12.95
CA LEU A 91 14.70 -13.90 11.83
C LEU A 91 14.02 -14.89 10.88
N THR A 92 14.67 -16.01 10.55
CA THR A 92 14.09 -17.07 9.73
C THR A 92 12.93 -17.76 10.46
N LEU A 93 13.03 -17.99 11.77
CA LEU A 93 11.91 -18.49 12.59
C LEU A 93 10.75 -17.49 12.62
N LEU A 94 11.01 -16.20 12.75
CA LEU A 94 10.00 -15.14 12.71
C LEU A 94 9.29 -15.05 11.35
N MET A 95 10.02 -15.33 10.27
CA MET A 95 9.49 -15.34 8.89
C MET A 95 8.81 -16.66 8.53
N THR A 96 9.13 -17.78 9.22
CA THR A 96 8.54 -19.12 9.00
C THR A 96 7.44 -19.47 10.01
N LEU A 97 7.35 -18.75 11.13
CA LEU A 97 6.21 -18.81 12.04
C LEU A 97 4.98 -18.47 11.21
N PRO A 98 4.06 -19.44 11.02
CA PRO A 98 2.83 -19.14 10.34
C PRO A 98 2.14 -18.08 11.18
N ARG A 99 2.00 -16.87 10.65
CA ARG A 99 1.00 -15.93 11.16
C ARG A 99 -0.38 -16.46 10.76
N HIS A 100 -0.70 -17.67 11.22
CA HIS A 100 -2.00 -18.31 11.18
C HIS A 100 -2.88 -17.71 12.28
N HIS A 101 -3.03 -16.40 12.22
CA HIS A 101 -4.31 -15.81 12.54
C HIS A 101 -4.82 -15.25 11.21
N SER A 102 -5.04 -16.17 10.26
CA SER A 102 -6.04 -15.93 9.23
C SER A 102 -7.30 -15.53 10.01
N PRO A 103 -7.86 -14.34 9.74
CA PRO A 103 -9.06 -13.93 10.42
C PRO A 103 -10.12 -15.00 10.14
N HIS A 104 -11.08 -15.13 11.04
CA HIS A 104 -12.28 -15.88 10.72
C HIS A 104 -12.92 -15.14 9.55
N ILE A 105 -12.72 -15.66 8.33
CA ILE A 105 -13.36 -15.13 7.15
C ILE A 105 -14.86 -15.37 7.41
N PRO A 106 -15.72 -14.33 7.36
CA PRO A 106 -17.16 -14.53 7.47
C PRO A 106 -17.56 -15.66 6.53
N SER A 107 -18.47 -16.53 6.98
CA SER A 107 -18.91 -17.71 6.23
C SER A 107 -19.78 -17.34 5.03
N SER A 108 -19.30 -16.42 4.19
CA SER A 108 -19.91 -16.10 2.90
C SER A 108 -19.51 -17.17 1.89
N GLU A 109 -20.47 -17.55 1.04
CA GLU A 109 -20.30 -18.63 0.08
C GLU A 109 -19.37 -18.27 -1.08
N ILE A 110 -19.00 -16.99 -1.24
CA ILE A 110 -17.89 -16.62 -2.12
C ILE A 110 -16.58 -17.34 -1.75
N ASN A 111 -16.37 -17.69 -0.48
CA ASN A 111 -15.21 -18.49 -0.06
C ASN A 111 -15.25 -19.92 -0.60
N HIS A 112 -16.44 -20.46 -0.90
CA HIS A 112 -16.57 -21.74 -1.59
C HIS A 112 -15.98 -21.66 -3.00
N VAL A 113 -16.31 -20.60 -3.75
CA VAL A 113 -15.72 -20.35 -5.08
C VAL A 113 -14.20 -20.21 -4.98
N VAL A 114 -13.72 -19.42 -4.02
CA VAL A 114 -12.27 -19.26 -3.78
C VAL A 114 -11.59 -20.60 -3.45
N GLY A 115 -12.25 -21.46 -2.67
CA GLY A 115 -11.71 -22.76 -2.29
C GLY A 115 -11.77 -23.85 -3.39
N GLN A 116 -12.69 -23.74 -4.34
CA GLN A 116 -12.91 -24.75 -5.39
C GLN A 116 -12.32 -24.39 -6.75
N TRP A 117 -11.91 -23.15 -6.96
CA TRP A 117 -11.35 -22.68 -8.22
C TRP A 117 -10.10 -23.45 -8.64
N LYS A 118 -10.06 -23.89 -9.90
CA LYS A 118 -8.90 -24.57 -10.50
C LYS A 118 -8.43 -23.87 -11.77
N ALA A 119 -9.34 -23.32 -12.56
CA ALA A 119 -9.03 -22.68 -13.84
C ALA A 119 -9.97 -21.49 -14.13
N PRO A 120 -9.60 -20.57 -15.04
CA PRO A 120 -10.46 -19.46 -15.47
C PRO A 120 -11.86 -19.84 -15.95
N SER A 121 -12.04 -21.04 -16.53
CA SER A 121 -13.35 -21.57 -16.92
C SER A 121 -14.29 -21.79 -15.73
N ASP A 122 -13.75 -21.87 -14.52
CA ASP A 122 -14.51 -22.10 -13.30
C ASP A 122 -15.26 -20.86 -12.83
N SER A 123 -14.88 -19.68 -13.33
CA SER A 123 -15.47 -18.39 -12.92
C SER A 123 -16.98 -18.31 -13.09
N SER A 124 -17.49 -18.92 -14.15
CA SER A 124 -18.92 -18.94 -14.43
C SER A 124 -19.54 -20.26 -13.96
N SER A 125 -18.82 -21.38 -14.08
CA SER A 125 -19.39 -22.70 -13.75
C SER A 125 -19.62 -22.89 -12.24
N LEU A 126 -18.75 -22.33 -11.38
CA LEU A 126 -18.93 -22.37 -9.93
C LEU A 126 -20.08 -21.46 -9.46
N LEU A 127 -20.53 -20.52 -10.30
CA LEU A 127 -21.67 -19.65 -10.00
C LEU A 127 -23.03 -20.22 -10.47
N VAL A 128 -23.04 -21.35 -11.21
CA VAL A 128 -24.28 -21.98 -11.69
C VAL A 128 -25.16 -22.44 -10.54
N SER A 129 -24.56 -22.95 -9.47
CA SER A 129 -25.28 -23.28 -8.23
C SER A 129 -25.30 -22.06 -7.31
N TRP A 130 -26.00 -21.00 -7.73
CA TRP A 130 -26.03 -19.75 -6.96
C TRP A 130 -26.55 -19.97 -5.54
N MET A 131 -25.83 -19.38 -4.59
CA MET A 131 -26.14 -19.45 -3.17
C MET A 131 -26.64 -18.08 -2.71
N SER A 132 -27.78 -18.05 -2.04
CA SER A 132 -28.52 -16.80 -1.73
C SER A 132 -27.78 -15.83 -0.80
N ASP A 133 -26.68 -16.24 -0.17
CA ASP A 133 -25.86 -15.46 0.76
C ASP A 133 -24.42 -15.22 0.27
N PHE A 134 -24.20 -15.35 -1.04
CA PHE A 134 -22.91 -15.22 -1.72
C PHE A 134 -21.99 -14.10 -1.18
N THR A 135 -22.50 -12.89 -0.98
CA THR A 135 -21.75 -11.74 -0.42
C THR A 135 -22.47 -11.06 0.75
N LYS A 136 -23.39 -11.77 1.42
CA LYS A 136 -24.26 -11.22 2.46
C LYS A 136 -23.52 -10.60 3.65
N ASP A 137 -22.41 -11.22 4.06
CA ASP A 137 -21.64 -10.80 5.24
C ASP A 137 -20.35 -10.05 4.89
N ILE A 138 -20.15 -9.71 3.62
CA ILE A 138 -18.96 -9.01 3.15
C ILE A 138 -19.18 -7.51 3.19
N VAL A 139 -18.46 -6.80 4.05
CA VAL A 139 -18.50 -5.33 4.08
C VAL A 139 -17.64 -4.76 2.96
N PRO A 140 -18.17 -3.93 2.05
CA PRO A 140 -17.36 -3.29 1.03
C PRO A 140 -16.39 -2.28 1.63
N LEU A 141 -15.20 -2.21 1.04
CA LEU A 141 -14.07 -1.41 1.48
C LEU A 141 -13.51 -0.64 0.28
N SER A 142 -13.13 0.63 0.50
CA SER A 142 -12.46 1.48 -0.48
C SER A 142 -11.00 1.04 -0.75
N CYS A 143 -10.83 -0.22 -1.13
CA CYS A 143 -9.59 -0.78 -1.63
C CYS A 143 -9.73 -1.22 -3.08
N HIS A 144 -8.63 -1.07 -3.81
CA HIS A 144 -8.45 -1.49 -5.18
C HIS A 144 -7.43 -2.62 -5.20
N SER A 145 -7.90 -3.82 -5.55
CA SER A 145 -7.09 -5.01 -5.77
C SER A 145 -6.16 -4.78 -6.96
N HIS A 146 -4.95 -4.30 -6.67
CA HIS A 146 -3.95 -3.98 -7.67
C HIS A 146 -3.34 -5.28 -8.20
N ASN A 147 -3.14 -5.34 -9.52
CA ASN A 147 -2.78 -6.57 -10.23
C ASN A 147 -3.67 -7.76 -9.84
N ASP A 148 -4.98 -7.54 -9.75
CA ASP A 148 -5.94 -8.57 -9.33
C ASP A 148 -5.79 -9.89 -10.11
N TYR A 149 -5.45 -9.79 -11.40
CA TYR A 149 -5.20 -10.92 -12.28
C TYR A 149 -3.95 -11.76 -11.92
N TRP A 150 -3.13 -11.37 -10.95
CA TRP A 150 -2.08 -12.22 -10.35
C TRP A 150 -2.58 -13.09 -9.21
N ARG A 151 -3.78 -12.82 -8.69
CA ARG A 151 -4.35 -13.61 -7.61
C ARG A 151 -4.63 -15.04 -8.05
N PRO A 152 -4.57 -16.01 -7.12
CA PRO A 152 -5.00 -17.37 -7.38
C PRO A 152 -6.42 -17.45 -7.94
N VAL A 153 -7.34 -16.66 -7.36
CA VAL A 153 -8.74 -16.56 -7.79
C VAL A 153 -9.10 -15.09 -8.05
N PRO A 154 -8.78 -14.56 -9.24
CA PRO A 154 -9.10 -13.17 -9.62
C PRO A 154 -10.58 -12.87 -9.47
N LEU A 155 -10.92 -11.60 -9.26
CA LEU A 155 -12.24 -11.09 -8.88
C LEU A 155 -12.72 -11.60 -7.51
N PHE A 156 -12.80 -12.92 -7.30
CA PHE A 156 -13.44 -13.50 -6.12
C PHE A 156 -12.66 -13.29 -4.84
N GLU A 157 -11.32 -13.36 -4.84
CA GLU A 157 -10.53 -13.02 -3.65
C GLU A 157 -10.70 -11.53 -3.27
N ALA A 158 -10.78 -10.64 -4.26
CA ALA A 158 -10.98 -9.21 -4.00
C ALA A 158 -12.37 -8.93 -3.43
N LEU A 159 -13.40 -9.52 -4.01
CA LEU A 159 -14.76 -9.44 -3.49
C LEU A 159 -14.86 -10.06 -2.10
N ALA A 160 -14.27 -11.22 -1.85
CA ALA A 160 -14.25 -11.85 -0.52
C ALA A 160 -13.53 -10.98 0.53
N ALA A 161 -12.52 -10.22 0.13
CA ALA A 161 -11.85 -9.23 0.98
C ALA A 161 -12.64 -7.92 1.15
N GLY A 162 -13.72 -7.73 0.39
CA GLY A 162 -14.55 -6.52 0.39
C GLY A 162 -14.06 -5.41 -0.55
N CYS A 163 -13.01 -5.60 -1.35
CA CYS A 163 -12.51 -4.54 -2.21
C CYS A 163 -13.49 -4.17 -3.32
N ILE A 164 -13.76 -2.87 -3.45
CA ILE A 164 -14.66 -2.29 -4.46
C ILE A 164 -13.94 -1.88 -5.75
N GLY A 165 -12.69 -2.30 -5.93
CA GLY A 165 -11.93 -2.10 -7.15
C GLY A 165 -11.10 -3.32 -7.51
N VAL A 166 -11.05 -3.67 -8.79
CA VAL A 166 -10.20 -4.72 -9.37
C VAL A 166 -9.53 -4.21 -10.64
N GLU A 167 -8.41 -4.81 -11.02
CA GLU A 167 -7.59 -4.41 -12.17
C GLU A 167 -7.33 -5.56 -13.13
N ALA A 168 -7.37 -5.28 -14.43
CA ALA A 168 -6.97 -6.20 -15.49
C ALA A 168 -5.93 -5.54 -16.43
N ASP A 169 -4.74 -6.13 -16.52
CA ASP A 169 -3.74 -5.80 -17.54
C ASP A 169 -4.13 -6.47 -18.87
N ILE A 170 -4.66 -5.72 -19.82
CA ILE A 170 -5.25 -6.28 -21.06
C ILE A 170 -4.37 -6.13 -22.30
N TRP A 171 -4.40 -7.16 -23.14
CA TRP A 171 -3.66 -7.27 -24.40
C TRP A 171 -4.58 -7.74 -25.53
N LEU A 172 -4.32 -7.25 -26.74
CA LEU A 172 -4.93 -7.82 -27.94
C LEU A 172 -4.52 -9.28 -28.10
N ASN A 173 -5.49 -10.15 -28.33
CA ASN A 173 -5.18 -11.49 -28.79
C ASN A 173 -4.83 -11.44 -30.28
N ILE A 174 -3.56 -11.65 -30.60
CA ILE A 174 -3.05 -11.61 -31.98
C ILE A 174 -3.24 -12.93 -32.74
N LYS A 175 -3.95 -13.90 -32.15
CA LYS A 175 -4.29 -15.16 -32.82
C LYS A 175 -5.40 -14.92 -33.83
N ASP A 176 -5.23 -15.51 -35.01
CA ASP A 176 -6.18 -15.35 -36.11
C ASP A 176 -7.59 -15.83 -35.70
N GLY A 177 -8.60 -14.99 -35.98
CA GLY A 177 -10.00 -15.22 -35.61
C GLY A 177 -10.33 -15.09 -34.11
N SER A 178 -9.42 -14.58 -33.28
CA SER A 178 -9.73 -14.28 -31.88
C SER A 178 -10.33 -12.90 -31.71
N ASP A 179 -11.48 -12.84 -31.06
CA ASP A 179 -12.16 -11.60 -30.67
C ASP A 179 -11.97 -11.23 -29.19
N ASP A 180 -11.20 -12.04 -28.44
CA ASP A 180 -11.01 -11.87 -27.01
C ASP A 180 -9.82 -10.95 -26.66
N LEU A 181 -9.92 -10.30 -25.49
CA LEU A 181 -8.79 -9.65 -24.83
C LEU A 181 -8.14 -10.60 -23.81
N LEU A 182 -6.82 -10.80 -23.92
CA LEU A 182 -6.05 -11.60 -22.96
C LEU A 182 -5.64 -10.74 -21.76
N VAL A 183 -5.53 -11.37 -20.59
CA VAL A 183 -5.16 -10.71 -19.34
C VAL A 183 -3.81 -11.21 -18.83
N GLY A 184 -2.88 -10.30 -18.54
CA GLY A 184 -1.60 -10.62 -17.91
C GLY A 184 -0.61 -9.45 -17.91
N HIS A 185 0.41 -9.51 -17.05
CA HIS A 185 1.34 -8.38 -16.87
C HIS A 185 2.28 -8.16 -18.06
N SER A 186 2.63 -9.26 -18.72
CA SER A 186 3.57 -9.29 -19.84
C SER A 186 3.13 -10.31 -20.89
N LEU A 187 3.66 -10.18 -22.11
CA LEU A 187 3.43 -11.16 -23.18
C LEU A 187 3.73 -12.61 -22.76
N LYS A 188 4.71 -12.82 -21.85
CA LYS A 188 5.10 -14.15 -21.37
C LYS A 188 4.12 -14.77 -20.37
N SER A 189 3.32 -13.94 -19.70
CA SER A 189 2.30 -14.40 -18.74
C SER A 189 0.94 -14.64 -19.38
N LEU A 190 0.78 -14.30 -20.68
CA LEU A 190 -0.48 -14.49 -21.38
C LEU A 190 -0.78 -15.97 -21.57
N ARG A 191 -2.04 -16.33 -21.36
CA ARG A 191 -2.56 -17.68 -21.53
C ARG A 191 -3.94 -17.59 -22.16
N ASP A 192 -4.26 -18.51 -23.06
CA ASP A 192 -5.50 -18.49 -23.84
C ASP A 192 -6.76 -18.63 -22.97
N ASP A 193 -6.63 -19.28 -21.82
CA ASP A 193 -7.72 -19.45 -20.87
C ASP A 193 -8.00 -18.18 -20.04
N ARG A 194 -7.03 -17.25 -19.96
CA ARG A 194 -7.11 -16.01 -19.17
C ARG A 194 -7.53 -14.82 -20.02
N THR A 195 -8.82 -14.78 -20.37
CA THR A 195 -9.43 -13.66 -21.09
C THR A 195 -10.12 -12.67 -20.13
N LEU A 196 -10.34 -11.43 -20.58
CA LEU A 196 -11.11 -10.43 -19.84
C LEU A 196 -12.53 -10.93 -19.53
N GLN A 197 -13.13 -11.64 -20.50
CA GLN A 197 -14.43 -12.30 -20.33
C GLN A 197 -14.43 -13.33 -19.21
N ASN A 198 -13.48 -14.26 -19.23
CA ASN A 198 -13.50 -15.37 -18.29
C ASN A 198 -13.09 -14.93 -16.88
N LEU A 199 -12.18 -13.96 -16.72
CA LEU A 199 -11.75 -13.53 -15.40
C LEU A 199 -12.68 -12.49 -14.75
N TYR A 200 -13.33 -11.65 -15.54
CA TYR A 200 -14.07 -10.48 -15.01
C TYR A 200 -15.50 -10.36 -15.55
N ILE A 201 -15.70 -10.26 -16.86
CA ILE A 201 -17.00 -9.82 -17.41
C ILE A 201 -18.10 -10.87 -17.18
N LYS A 202 -17.89 -12.13 -17.59
CA LYS A 202 -18.87 -13.21 -17.40
C LYS A 202 -19.23 -13.43 -15.94
N PRO A 203 -18.28 -13.61 -15.00
CA PRO A 203 -18.65 -13.80 -13.60
C PRO A 203 -19.35 -12.57 -13.00
N LEU A 204 -18.99 -11.34 -13.39
CA LEU A 204 -19.72 -10.14 -12.96
C LEU A 204 -21.16 -10.13 -13.48
N ILE A 205 -21.38 -10.48 -14.75
CA ILE A 205 -22.72 -10.61 -15.32
C ILE A 205 -23.53 -11.62 -14.50
N THR A 206 -22.99 -12.82 -14.28
CA THR A 206 -23.69 -13.87 -13.52
C THR A 206 -24.03 -13.42 -12.10
N ILE A 207 -23.10 -12.78 -11.39
CA ILE A 207 -23.37 -12.22 -10.06
C ILE A 207 -24.52 -11.21 -10.12
N LEU A 208 -24.46 -10.25 -11.05
CA LEU A 208 -25.48 -9.20 -11.16
C LEU A 208 -26.84 -9.75 -11.61
N GLU A 209 -26.89 -10.77 -12.47
CA GLU A 209 -28.13 -11.45 -12.86
C GLU A 209 -28.79 -12.03 -11.61
N TYR A 210 -28.08 -12.83 -10.82
CA TYR A 210 -28.67 -13.41 -9.62
C TYR A 210 -29.07 -12.37 -8.56
N GLN A 211 -28.29 -11.30 -8.40
CA GLN A 211 -28.60 -10.21 -7.46
C GLN A 211 -29.84 -9.41 -7.84
N ASN A 212 -30.24 -9.43 -9.12
CA ASN A 212 -31.33 -8.62 -9.67
C ASN A 212 -32.50 -9.45 -10.23
N ASN A 213 -32.39 -10.79 -10.29
CA ASN A 213 -33.44 -11.68 -10.80
C ASN A 213 -34.65 -11.81 -9.84
N ASP A 214 -34.47 -11.55 -8.54
CA ASP A 214 -35.58 -11.52 -7.56
C ASP A 214 -36.36 -10.19 -7.57
N SER A 215 -35.95 -9.20 -8.37
CA SER A 215 -36.55 -7.87 -8.45
C SER A 215 -37.74 -7.79 -9.42
N ALA A 216 -38.60 -8.83 -9.46
CA ALA A 216 -39.76 -8.86 -10.34
C ALA A 216 -40.93 -7.96 -9.89
N GLU A 217 -40.86 -7.34 -8.72
CA GLU A 217 -41.88 -6.40 -8.23
C GLU A 217 -41.22 -5.24 -7.47
N SER A 218 -41.04 -4.09 -8.14
CA SER A 218 -40.87 -2.81 -7.47
C SER A 218 -41.34 -1.69 -8.39
N ASP A 219 -42.37 -1.01 -7.89
CA ASP A 219 -43.14 0.07 -8.50
C ASP A 219 -42.30 1.17 -9.16
N GLY A 220 -42.94 1.84 -10.12
CA GLY A 220 -42.35 2.90 -10.92
C GLY A 220 -41.61 3.96 -10.10
N GLY A 221 -40.34 4.17 -10.46
CA GLY A 221 -39.62 5.41 -10.18
C GLY A 221 -38.45 5.32 -9.19
N SER A 222 -37.47 4.44 -9.44
CA SER A 222 -36.02 4.67 -9.24
C SER A 222 -35.26 3.35 -9.43
N SER A 223 -34.77 3.12 -10.66
CA SER A 223 -34.13 1.89 -11.13
C SER A 223 -32.69 1.71 -10.62
N ASN A 224 -32.48 1.43 -9.33
CA ASN A 224 -31.14 1.11 -8.85
C ASN A 224 -30.94 -0.41 -8.86
N SER A 225 -30.23 -0.91 -9.87
CA SER A 225 -29.79 -2.31 -9.89
C SER A 225 -28.86 -2.57 -8.71
N ASN A 226 -29.05 -3.71 -8.04
CA ASN A 226 -28.18 -4.19 -6.99
C ASN A 226 -26.77 -4.45 -7.55
N GLY A 227 -25.76 -4.03 -6.81
CA GLY A 227 -24.35 -4.31 -7.03
C GLY A 227 -23.93 -5.70 -6.55
N VAL A 228 -22.61 -5.93 -6.53
CA VAL A 228 -22.05 -7.25 -6.23
C VAL A 228 -22.06 -7.62 -4.74
N PHE A 229 -22.26 -6.65 -3.84
CA PHE A 229 -22.25 -6.84 -2.40
C PHE A 229 -23.67 -6.80 -1.82
N GLN A 230 -24.18 -7.95 -1.37
CA GLN A 230 -25.52 -8.05 -0.76
C GLN A 230 -25.66 -7.23 0.53
N SER A 231 -24.58 -7.10 1.30
CA SER A 231 -24.54 -6.29 2.52
C SER A 231 -24.75 -4.80 2.25
N SER A 232 -24.49 -4.34 1.02
CA SER A 232 -24.59 -2.95 0.59
C SER A 232 -24.92 -2.89 -0.91
N PRO A 233 -26.18 -3.14 -1.30
CA PRO A 233 -26.57 -3.33 -2.70
C PRO A 233 -26.33 -2.11 -3.60
N ASN A 234 -26.23 -0.90 -3.03
CA ASN A 234 -25.95 0.31 -3.83
C ASN A 234 -24.44 0.53 -4.09
N THR A 235 -23.57 -0.35 -3.59
CA THR A 235 -22.12 -0.19 -3.79
C THR A 235 -21.70 -0.62 -5.19
N THR A 236 -21.15 0.34 -5.92
CA THR A 236 -20.56 0.13 -7.25
C THR A 236 -19.17 -0.50 -7.16
N LEU A 237 -18.88 -1.47 -8.03
CA LEU A 237 -17.55 -2.05 -8.22
C LEU A 237 -16.82 -1.35 -9.36
N THR A 238 -15.55 -1.02 -9.18
CA THR A 238 -14.71 -0.46 -10.25
C THR A 238 -13.86 -1.53 -10.92
N LEU A 239 -14.03 -1.72 -12.23
CA LEU A 239 -13.16 -2.51 -13.10
C LEU A 239 -12.18 -1.57 -13.80
N LEU A 240 -10.92 -1.59 -13.37
CA LEU A 240 -9.85 -0.83 -13.99
C LEU A 240 -9.17 -1.67 -15.08
N LEU A 241 -9.03 -1.11 -16.27
CA LEU A 241 -8.40 -1.72 -17.43
C LEU A 241 -7.08 -1.01 -17.71
N ASP A 242 -5.96 -1.71 -17.53
CA ASP A 242 -4.63 -1.23 -17.93
C ASP A 242 -4.30 -1.78 -19.32
N LEU A 243 -4.35 -0.90 -20.33
CA LEU A 243 -4.11 -1.25 -21.72
C LEU A 243 -2.61 -1.43 -21.95
N LYS A 244 -2.17 -2.66 -22.24
CA LYS A 244 -0.75 -2.99 -22.41
C LYS A 244 -0.27 -3.09 -23.84
N SER A 245 -1.14 -3.36 -24.82
CA SER A 245 -0.82 -3.18 -26.25
C SER A 245 -1.19 -1.76 -26.72
N SER A 246 -1.06 -1.46 -28.00
CA SER A 246 -1.47 -0.17 -28.57
C SER A 246 -2.92 0.15 -28.17
N GLY A 247 -3.14 1.27 -27.49
CA GLY A 247 -4.46 1.57 -26.93
C GLY A 247 -5.49 1.93 -27.98
N SER A 248 -5.10 2.56 -29.10
CA SER A 248 -5.97 2.79 -30.24
C SER A 248 -6.48 1.49 -30.84
N ASP A 249 -5.61 0.48 -30.91
CA ASP A 249 -5.92 -0.80 -31.52
C ASP A 249 -6.75 -1.67 -30.58
N LEU A 250 -6.54 -1.53 -29.26
CA LEU A 250 -7.36 -2.16 -28.21
C LEU A 250 -8.75 -1.54 -28.08
N TRP A 251 -8.90 -0.25 -28.38
CA TRP A 251 -10.11 0.51 -28.03
C TRP A 251 -11.42 -0.11 -28.58
N PRO A 252 -11.51 -0.53 -29.86
CA PRO A 252 -12.73 -1.17 -30.37
C PRO A 252 -13.08 -2.47 -29.64
N TRP A 253 -12.07 -3.29 -29.33
CA TRP A 253 -12.24 -4.55 -28.61
C TRP A 253 -12.66 -4.36 -27.17
N VAL A 254 -12.10 -3.36 -26.47
CA VAL A 254 -12.55 -2.99 -25.13
C VAL A 254 -14.04 -2.61 -25.14
N ASN A 255 -14.47 -1.82 -26.13
CA ASN A 255 -15.88 -1.46 -26.24
C ASN A 255 -16.77 -2.68 -26.52
N GLN A 256 -16.32 -3.61 -27.37
CA GLN A 256 -17.02 -4.85 -27.69
C GLN A 256 -17.15 -5.78 -26.46
N GLU A 257 -16.08 -5.99 -25.72
CA GLU A 257 -16.05 -6.87 -24.53
C GLU A 257 -17.00 -6.37 -23.42
N LEU A 258 -17.23 -5.05 -23.36
CA LEU A 258 -18.12 -4.41 -22.39
C LEU A 258 -19.59 -4.39 -22.82
N GLU A 259 -19.90 -4.76 -24.06
CA GLU A 259 -21.26 -4.62 -24.62
C GLU A 259 -22.32 -5.36 -23.82
N ALA A 260 -22.01 -6.57 -23.34
CA ALA A 260 -22.95 -7.37 -22.55
C ALA A 260 -23.33 -6.72 -21.20
N LEU A 261 -22.42 -5.95 -20.59
CA LEU A 261 -22.73 -5.14 -19.40
C LEU A 261 -23.50 -3.88 -19.77
N ARG A 262 -23.10 -3.22 -20.86
CA ARG A 262 -23.72 -1.99 -21.39
C ARG A 262 -25.18 -2.21 -21.74
N SER A 263 -25.50 -3.27 -22.50
CA SER A 263 -26.86 -3.58 -22.96
C SER A 263 -27.83 -3.89 -21.82
N LYS A 264 -27.30 -4.28 -20.65
CA LYS A 264 -28.07 -4.53 -19.42
C LYS A 264 -28.20 -3.29 -18.53
N GLY A 265 -27.60 -2.15 -18.91
CA GLY A 265 -27.62 -0.92 -18.11
C GLY A 265 -26.79 -1.01 -16.83
N TRP A 266 -25.77 -1.88 -16.80
CA TRP A 266 -24.96 -2.11 -15.59
C TRP A 266 -23.67 -1.29 -15.53
N LEU A 267 -23.36 -0.56 -16.60
CA LEU A 267 -22.22 0.34 -16.64
C LEU A 267 -22.63 1.76 -16.26
N THR A 268 -21.91 2.31 -15.28
CA THR A 268 -21.97 3.71 -14.93
C THR A 268 -21.57 4.51 -16.15
N ASN A 269 -22.35 5.52 -16.50
CA ASN A 269 -22.16 6.26 -17.73
C ASN A 269 -22.38 7.76 -17.53
N TRP A 270 -21.73 8.54 -18.39
CA TRP A 270 -22.05 9.94 -18.62
C TRP A 270 -22.93 10.05 -19.87
N SER A 271 -23.97 10.88 -19.81
CA SER A 271 -24.85 11.15 -20.94
C SER A 271 -25.18 12.64 -21.14
N ASN A 272 -25.21 13.06 -22.40
CA ASN A 272 -25.73 14.35 -22.87
C ASN A 272 -27.21 14.15 -23.28
N PRO A 273 -28.20 14.96 -22.86
CA PRO A 273 -28.15 16.35 -22.39
C PRO A 273 -28.16 16.57 -20.89
N THR A 274 -28.19 15.50 -20.09
CA THR A 274 -28.24 15.65 -18.64
C THR A 274 -26.96 16.22 -18.06
N ASP A 275 -25.83 16.05 -18.76
CA ASP A 275 -24.47 16.36 -18.30
C ASP A 275 -24.22 15.82 -16.89
N LYS A 276 -24.62 14.56 -16.70
CA LYS A 276 -24.65 13.88 -15.41
C LYS A 276 -24.12 12.47 -15.55
N ILE A 277 -23.57 12.00 -14.44
CA ILE A 277 -23.20 10.60 -14.25
C ILE A 277 -24.44 9.83 -13.78
N ASN A 278 -24.79 8.80 -14.55
CA ASN A 278 -25.78 7.80 -14.21
C ASN A 278 -25.04 6.64 -13.55
N TRP A 279 -25.13 6.54 -12.23
CA TRP A 279 -24.48 5.49 -11.46
C TRP A 279 -25.12 4.13 -11.69
N SER A 280 -24.31 3.09 -11.79
CA SER A 280 -24.75 1.70 -11.98
C SER A 280 -23.81 0.75 -11.23
N PRO A 281 -24.12 -0.56 -11.18
CA PRO A 281 -23.32 -1.53 -10.44
C PRO A 281 -21.83 -1.58 -10.76
N ILE A 282 -21.42 -1.24 -11.99
CA ILE A 282 -20.03 -1.28 -12.44
C ILE A 282 -19.57 0.10 -12.93
N ILE A 283 -18.36 0.53 -12.55
CA ILE A 283 -17.63 1.63 -13.19
C ILE A 283 -16.46 1.01 -13.94
N VAL A 284 -16.28 1.37 -15.22
CA VAL A 284 -15.09 0.98 -15.97
C VAL A 284 -14.13 2.16 -16.03
N VAL A 285 -12.86 1.94 -15.73
CA VAL A 285 -11.81 2.97 -15.81
C VAL A 285 -10.65 2.49 -16.66
N ALA A 286 -10.17 3.30 -17.60
CA ALA A 286 -9.00 3.00 -18.42
C ALA A 286 -7.77 3.83 -17.99
N THR A 287 -6.59 3.20 -17.93
CA THR A 287 -5.36 3.89 -17.48
C THR A 287 -4.61 4.66 -18.57
N GLU A 288 -4.21 5.88 -18.25
CA GLU A 288 -3.65 6.88 -19.17
C GLU A 288 -2.38 6.48 -19.95
N LYS A 289 -1.58 5.49 -19.49
CA LYS A 289 -0.30 5.17 -20.17
C LYS A 289 -0.49 4.78 -21.64
N LYS A 290 -1.61 4.14 -21.97
CA LYS A 290 -1.96 3.80 -23.34
C LYS A 290 -3.43 4.05 -23.68
N ALA A 291 -4.30 4.31 -22.70
CA ALA A 291 -5.70 4.61 -23.00
C ALA A 291 -5.81 5.90 -23.85
N PRO A 292 -6.42 5.83 -25.05
CA PRO A 292 -6.51 6.96 -25.95
C PRO A 292 -7.59 7.95 -25.48
N PHE A 293 -7.18 9.00 -24.74
CA PHE A 293 -8.11 10.01 -24.18
C PHE A 293 -9.05 10.60 -25.25
N ASP A 294 -8.53 10.94 -26.43
CA ASP A 294 -9.34 11.53 -27.51
C ASP A 294 -10.43 10.56 -28.01
N LEU A 295 -10.15 9.25 -28.03
CA LEU A 295 -11.17 8.24 -28.39
C LEU A 295 -12.18 8.05 -27.26
N LEU A 296 -11.75 8.12 -26.00
CA LEU A 296 -12.65 8.05 -24.84
C LEU A 296 -13.67 9.18 -24.86
N ILE A 297 -13.24 10.40 -25.18
CA ILE A 297 -14.14 11.58 -25.22
C ILE A 297 -14.80 11.80 -26.59
N SER A 298 -14.48 10.98 -27.61
CA SER A 298 -14.96 11.18 -28.99
C SER A 298 -16.48 11.11 -29.11
N ASN A 299 -17.14 10.27 -28.30
CA ASN A 299 -18.59 10.22 -28.23
C ASN A 299 -19.11 11.34 -27.32
N THR A 300 -19.81 12.29 -27.94
CA THR A 300 -20.34 13.49 -27.27
C THR A 300 -21.74 13.29 -26.69
N THR A 301 -22.34 12.12 -26.86
CA THR A 301 -23.69 11.80 -26.36
C THR A 301 -23.69 10.78 -25.23
N TYR A 302 -22.80 9.80 -25.26
CA TYR A 302 -22.77 8.70 -24.29
C TYR A 302 -21.34 8.17 -24.10
N ARG A 303 -20.93 7.97 -22.83
CA ARG A 303 -19.63 7.39 -22.46
C ARG A 303 -19.78 6.55 -21.21
N ASP A 304 -19.22 5.34 -21.19
CA ASP A 304 -19.26 4.44 -20.02
C ASP A 304 -17.91 3.86 -19.61
N ILE A 305 -16.84 4.45 -20.16
CA ILE A 305 -15.47 4.21 -19.76
C ILE A 305 -14.92 5.56 -19.28
N PHE A 306 -14.50 5.60 -18.03
CA PHE A 306 -13.88 6.78 -17.43
C PHE A 306 -12.36 6.69 -17.50
N TYR A 307 -11.72 7.83 -17.33
CA TYR A 307 -10.29 7.95 -17.33
C TYR A 307 -9.70 7.88 -15.92
N ASP A 308 -8.50 7.31 -15.85
CA ASP A 308 -7.62 7.43 -14.71
C ASP A 308 -6.60 8.55 -14.96
N ALA A 309 -6.98 9.76 -14.54
CA ALA A 309 -6.20 10.95 -14.82
C ALA A 309 -4.82 10.91 -14.13
N PRO A 310 -3.77 11.44 -14.78
CA PRO A 310 -2.49 11.67 -14.12
C PRO A 310 -2.66 12.76 -13.07
N LEU A 311 -2.52 12.41 -11.79
CA LEU A 311 -2.67 13.36 -10.69
C LEU A 311 -1.63 14.49 -10.75
N GLU A 312 -0.46 14.21 -11.30
CA GLU A 312 0.60 15.20 -11.53
C GLU A 312 0.19 16.31 -12.51
N ASP A 313 -0.76 16.03 -13.42
CA ASP A 313 -1.35 16.99 -14.37
C ASP A 313 -2.84 17.26 -14.04
N ILE A 314 -3.27 17.03 -12.80
CA ILE A 314 -4.68 17.16 -12.43
C ILE A 314 -5.22 18.58 -12.59
N ALA A 315 -4.35 19.59 -12.51
CA ALA A 315 -4.72 20.99 -12.71
C ALA A 315 -5.21 21.27 -14.15
N ASN A 316 -4.87 20.41 -15.12
CA ASN A 316 -5.33 20.52 -16.49
C ASN A 316 -6.86 20.46 -16.56
N SER A 317 -7.49 21.47 -17.16
CA SER A 317 -8.95 21.62 -17.21
C SER A 317 -9.65 20.52 -18.02
N LYS A 318 -8.92 19.74 -18.81
CA LYS A 318 -9.52 18.64 -19.60
C LYS A 318 -10.03 17.48 -18.74
N TYR A 319 -9.54 17.33 -17.50
CA TYR A 319 -10.00 16.29 -16.59
C TYR A 319 -11.08 16.83 -15.65
N ASP A 320 -12.21 16.14 -15.60
CA ASP A 320 -13.34 16.39 -14.70
C ASP A 320 -14.18 15.11 -14.55
N GLU A 321 -15.25 15.16 -13.76
CA GLU A 321 -16.14 14.03 -13.49
C GLU A 321 -16.87 13.49 -14.74
N SER A 322 -16.98 14.26 -15.83
CA SER A 322 -17.66 13.82 -17.06
C SER A 322 -16.84 12.83 -17.89
N ASN A 323 -15.53 12.76 -17.62
CA ASN A 323 -14.59 11.93 -18.39
C ASN A 323 -13.64 11.11 -17.52
N SER A 324 -13.41 11.50 -16.28
CA SER A 324 -12.48 10.85 -15.35
C SER A 324 -13.23 10.38 -14.11
N TYR A 325 -12.76 9.29 -13.50
CA TYR A 325 -13.27 8.82 -12.20
C TYR A 325 -12.16 8.86 -11.13
N TYR A 326 -10.96 8.50 -11.56
CA TYR A 326 -9.79 8.45 -10.70
C TYR A 326 -8.75 9.49 -11.10
N ALA A 327 -7.87 9.80 -10.16
CA ALA A 327 -6.58 10.41 -10.45
C ALA A 327 -5.47 9.67 -9.70
N ARG A 328 -4.46 9.20 -10.43
CA ARG A 328 -3.36 8.39 -9.87
C ARG A 328 -2.03 9.11 -9.79
N VAL A 329 -1.22 8.74 -8.81
CA VAL A 329 0.19 9.13 -8.71
C VAL A 329 1.04 7.99 -8.16
N SER A 330 2.31 7.92 -8.55
CA SER A 330 3.25 7.02 -7.89
C SER A 330 3.56 7.55 -6.49
N MET A 331 3.60 6.66 -5.50
CA MET A 331 4.05 6.99 -4.15
C MET A 331 5.48 7.53 -4.12
N SER A 332 6.31 7.11 -5.09
CA SER A 332 7.69 7.57 -5.24
C SER A 332 7.81 9.10 -5.45
N THR A 333 6.76 9.76 -5.94
CA THR A 333 6.72 11.23 -6.11
C THR A 333 6.78 12.01 -4.78
N LEU A 334 6.47 11.35 -3.66
CA LEU A 334 6.64 11.92 -2.32
C LEU A 334 8.11 11.86 -1.86
N GLY A 335 9.00 11.23 -2.63
CA GLY A 335 10.40 11.01 -2.27
C GLY A 335 10.60 9.96 -1.17
N LYS A 336 11.83 9.88 -0.66
CA LYS A 336 12.20 8.87 0.36
C LYS A 336 11.53 9.16 1.70
N ILE A 337 10.89 8.14 2.28
CA ILE A 337 10.28 8.22 3.61
C ILE A 337 11.33 7.81 4.65
N TRP A 338 12.05 8.79 5.17
CA TRP A 338 13.08 8.57 6.18
C TRP A 338 12.46 8.18 7.53
N PHE A 339 13.17 7.34 8.30
CA PHE A 339 12.76 6.89 9.64
C PHE A 339 11.36 6.23 9.70
N ARG A 340 10.88 5.68 8.58
CA ARG A 340 9.55 5.02 8.46
C ARG A 340 8.37 5.91 8.87
N LYS A 341 8.51 7.23 8.70
CA LYS A 341 7.46 8.21 8.99
C LYS A 341 7.45 9.28 7.91
N PHE A 342 6.27 9.75 7.52
CA PHE A 342 6.19 10.91 6.65
C PHE A 342 6.70 12.17 7.35
N SER A 343 7.46 12.98 6.61
CA SER A 343 7.76 14.35 6.98
C SER A 343 6.53 15.24 6.85
N SER A 344 6.53 16.41 7.50
CA SER A 344 5.45 17.40 7.38
C SER A 344 5.26 17.86 5.93
N SER A 345 6.33 17.95 5.15
CA SER A 345 6.25 18.32 3.73
C SER A 345 5.56 17.24 2.90
N GLN A 346 5.88 15.97 3.13
CA GLN A 346 5.21 14.85 2.44
C GLN A 346 3.73 14.77 2.82
N LEU A 347 3.38 14.94 4.09
CA LEU A 347 1.99 14.98 4.53
C LEU A 347 1.24 16.16 3.90
N ASN A 348 1.85 17.33 3.81
CA ASN A 348 1.24 18.48 3.15
C ASN A 348 1.05 18.23 1.65
N GLN A 349 2.02 17.60 0.99
CA GLN A 349 1.90 17.20 -0.41
C GLN A 349 0.72 16.24 -0.62
N ILE A 350 0.57 15.19 0.21
CA ILE A 350 -0.57 14.27 0.14
C ILE A 350 -1.89 15.04 0.27
N LYS A 351 -2.01 15.92 1.27
CA LYS A 351 -3.22 16.73 1.50
C LYS A 351 -3.55 17.61 0.31
N THR A 352 -2.55 18.30 -0.26
CA THR A 352 -2.73 19.14 -1.45
C THR A 352 -3.15 18.31 -2.65
N GLN A 353 -2.48 17.18 -2.90
CA GLN A 353 -2.80 16.27 -4.00
C GLN A 353 -4.25 15.75 -3.88
N VAL A 354 -4.65 15.26 -2.71
CA VAL A 354 -6.02 14.79 -2.47
C VAL A 354 -7.04 15.93 -2.62
N ALA A 355 -6.76 17.12 -2.10
CA ALA A 355 -7.67 18.27 -2.21
C ALA A 355 -7.89 18.69 -3.67
N LEU A 356 -6.83 18.72 -4.49
CA LEU A 356 -6.92 19.06 -5.92
C LEU A 356 -7.76 18.05 -6.70
N VAL A 357 -7.62 16.76 -6.39
CA VAL A 357 -8.40 15.69 -7.04
C VAL A 357 -9.87 15.77 -6.60
N ASN A 358 -10.13 15.95 -5.31
CA ASN A 358 -11.49 16.06 -4.78
C ASN A 358 -12.21 17.31 -5.32
N ALA A 359 -11.49 18.42 -5.55
CA ALA A 359 -12.05 19.63 -6.16
C ALA A 359 -12.56 19.40 -7.59
N LYS A 360 -12.15 18.29 -8.24
CA LYS A 360 -12.64 17.86 -9.55
C LYS A 360 -13.72 16.78 -9.51
N GLY A 361 -14.19 16.40 -8.32
CA GLY A 361 -15.12 15.28 -8.13
C GLY A 361 -14.47 13.90 -8.28
N LEU A 362 -13.15 13.83 -8.45
CA LEU A 362 -12.42 12.60 -8.73
C LEU A 362 -11.94 11.91 -7.45
N LYS A 363 -11.49 10.65 -7.56
CA LYS A 363 -10.94 9.88 -6.44
C LYS A 363 -9.42 9.74 -6.57
N ALA A 364 -8.67 10.24 -5.58
CA ALA A 364 -7.22 10.12 -5.56
C ALA A 364 -6.80 8.69 -5.23
N ARG A 365 -5.74 8.20 -5.88
CA ARG A 365 -5.08 6.94 -5.52
C ARG A 365 -3.58 6.95 -5.75
N TYR A 366 -2.87 6.20 -4.91
CA TYR A 366 -1.41 6.09 -4.92
C TYR A 366 -1.04 4.66 -5.26
N TRP A 367 -0.21 4.45 -6.29
CA TRP A 367 0.35 3.15 -6.64
C TRP A 367 1.82 3.07 -6.22
N ASP A 368 2.41 1.86 -6.27
CA ASP A 368 3.77 1.58 -5.78
C ASP A 368 3.94 1.89 -4.27
N THR A 369 2.93 1.52 -3.47
CA THR A 369 3.05 1.62 -2.01
C THR A 369 4.00 0.53 -1.48
N PRO A 370 4.74 0.77 -0.39
CA PRO A 370 5.71 -0.22 0.10
C PRO A 370 5.06 -1.56 0.46
N ALA A 371 5.47 -2.65 -0.19
CA ALA A 371 4.99 -3.98 0.13
C ALA A 371 5.51 -4.48 1.49
N LEU A 372 6.76 -4.18 1.83
CA LEU A 372 7.40 -4.66 3.06
C LEU A 372 8.18 -3.55 3.79
N PRO A 373 8.36 -3.67 5.12
CA PRO A 373 7.72 -4.66 6.00
C PRO A 373 6.23 -4.36 6.23
N ALA A 374 5.42 -5.38 6.54
CA ALA A 374 3.96 -5.26 6.70
C ALA A 374 3.53 -4.11 7.64
N ILE A 375 4.22 -3.93 8.77
CA ILE A 375 3.93 -2.83 9.71
C ILE A 375 4.13 -1.44 9.09
N PHE A 376 5.10 -1.30 8.19
CA PHE A 376 5.34 -0.04 7.49
C PHE A 376 4.29 0.17 6.40
N ARG A 377 3.94 -0.88 5.65
CA ARG A 377 2.83 -0.85 4.69
C ARG A 377 1.51 -0.41 5.33
N GLU A 378 1.14 -1.02 6.45
CA GLU A 378 -0.09 -0.67 7.20
C GLU A 378 -0.05 0.77 7.73
N TYR A 379 1.12 1.24 8.19
CA TYR A 379 1.31 2.64 8.54
C TYR A 379 1.05 3.57 7.34
N ILE A 380 1.63 3.27 6.17
CA ILE A 380 1.43 4.05 4.95
C ILE A 380 -0.05 4.09 4.56
N TRP A 381 -0.70 2.93 4.50
CA TRP A 381 -2.13 2.83 4.21
C TRP A 381 -2.97 3.65 5.19
N GLY A 382 -2.65 3.58 6.49
CA GLY A 382 -3.36 4.34 7.51
C GLY A 382 -3.26 5.85 7.29
N ILE A 383 -2.09 6.35 6.93
CA ILE A 383 -1.88 7.77 6.62
C ILE A 383 -2.63 8.19 5.35
N LEU A 384 -2.58 7.38 4.28
CA LEU A 384 -3.29 7.69 3.05
C LEU A 384 -4.81 7.80 3.30
N VAL A 385 -5.37 6.85 4.05
CA VAL A 385 -6.78 6.86 4.44
C VAL A 385 -7.13 8.06 5.32
N GLU A 386 -6.31 8.36 6.33
CA GLU A 386 -6.52 9.55 7.20
C GLU A 386 -6.50 10.88 6.44
N ASN A 387 -5.77 10.94 5.31
CA ASN A 387 -5.69 12.14 4.49
C ASN A 387 -6.71 12.15 3.34
N GLY A 388 -7.69 11.23 3.34
CA GLY A 388 -8.84 11.27 2.43
C GLY A 388 -8.56 10.74 1.03
N VAL A 389 -7.56 9.87 0.86
CA VAL A 389 -7.38 9.12 -0.40
C VAL A 389 -8.66 8.35 -0.72
N GLY A 390 -9.20 8.53 -1.92
CA GLY A 390 -10.52 8.01 -2.29
C GLY A 390 -10.54 6.50 -2.57
N MET A 391 -9.39 5.92 -2.94
CA MET A 391 -9.24 4.49 -3.18
C MET A 391 -7.82 4.03 -2.81
N LEU A 392 -7.72 3.04 -1.92
CA LEU A 392 -6.44 2.49 -1.50
C LEU A 392 -6.01 1.36 -2.44
N ASN A 393 -4.92 1.53 -3.20
CA ASN A 393 -4.33 0.43 -3.94
C ASN A 393 -3.69 -0.58 -2.98
N VAL A 394 -4.08 -1.85 -3.10
CA VAL A 394 -3.60 -2.95 -2.26
C VAL A 394 -3.14 -4.13 -3.10
N ASP A 395 -1.93 -4.62 -2.82
CA ASP A 395 -1.39 -5.84 -3.41
C ASP A 395 -1.75 -7.08 -2.56
N GLU A 396 -1.93 -6.90 -1.25
CA GLU A 396 -2.22 -7.96 -0.28
C GLU A 396 -3.47 -7.66 0.54
N PHE A 397 -4.14 -8.71 1.03
CA PHE A 397 -5.32 -8.62 1.90
C PHE A 397 -5.02 -9.11 3.34
N PRO A 398 -4.22 -8.38 4.14
CA PRO A 398 -3.99 -8.77 5.53
C PRO A 398 -5.26 -8.56 6.37
N SER A 399 -5.42 -9.31 7.47
CA SER A 399 -6.53 -9.16 8.41
C SER A 399 -6.70 -7.72 8.94
N SER A 400 -5.58 -6.98 9.04
CA SER A 400 -5.52 -5.58 9.45
C SER A 400 -6.15 -4.62 8.44
N LEU A 401 -6.28 -5.01 7.17
CA LEU A 401 -6.87 -4.19 6.11
C LEU A 401 -8.34 -3.85 6.44
N PHE A 402 -9.11 -4.85 6.86
CA PHE A 402 -10.50 -4.66 7.28
C PHE A 402 -10.59 -3.66 8.43
N TYR A 403 -9.80 -3.84 9.49
CA TYR A 403 -9.83 -2.92 10.64
C TYR A 403 -9.46 -1.50 10.23
N LEU A 404 -8.40 -1.34 9.42
CA LEU A 404 -7.94 -0.04 8.95
C LEU A 404 -9.01 0.69 8.13
N LEU A 405 -9.68 -0.02 7.23
CA LEU A 405 -10.69 0.56 6.36
C LEU A 405 -12.01 0.79 7.10
N VAL A 406 -12.53 -0.18 7.85
CA VAL A 406 -13.82 -0.04 8.57
C VAL A 406 -13.73 1.01 9.68
N THR A 407 -12.65 1.06 10.46
CA THR A 407 -12.56 2.02 11.59
C THR A 407 -12.21 3.44 11.17
N LYS A 408 -11.45 3.62 10.09
CA LYS A 408 -11.01 4.96 9.63
C LYS A 408 -11.83 5.52 8.48
N PHE A 409 -12.35 4.70 7.55
CA PHE A 409 -13.38 5.17 6.61
C PHE A 409 -14.78 5.17 7.23
N GLY A 410 -15.12 4.27 8.15
CA GLY A 410 -16.47 4.23 8.74
C GLY A 410 -16.87 5.48 9.54
N GLN A 411 -15.90 6.28 10.01
CA GLN A 411 -16.15 7.59 10.63
C GLN A 411 -16.35 8.70 9.59
N ASN A 412 -15.73 8.57 8.43
CA ASN A 412 -16.05 9.35 7.24
C ASN A 412 -17.10 8.58 6.44
N ARG A 413 -18.32 8.46 6.96
CA ARG A 413 -19.48 8.13 6.11
C ARG A 413 -19.44 9.10 4.95
N LEU A 414 -18.91 8.63 3.82
CA LEU A 414 -19.17 9.21 2.52
C LEU A 414 -20.67 9.09 2.41
N THR A 415 -21.37 10.16 2.76
CA THR A 415 -22.75 10.36 2.34
C THR A 415 -22.67 10.39 0.84
N TRP A 416 -23.09 9.27 0.25
CA TRP A 416 -23.20 9.02 -1.17
C TRP A 416 -24.03 10.09 -1.87
#